data_AF-A0A3R6V5E5-F1
#
_entry.id   AF-A0A3R6V5E5-F1
#
_cell.length_a   1.000
_cell.length_b   1.000
_cell.length_c   1.000
_cell.angle_alpha   90.00
_cell.angle_beta   90.00
_cell.angle_gamma   90.00
#
_symmetry.space_group_name_H-M   'P 1'
#
loop_
_entity.id
_entity.type
_entity.pdbx_description
1 polymer ?
#
loop_
_entity_poly.entity_id
_entity_poly.type
_entity_poly.pdbx_seq_one_letter_code
_entity_poly.pdbx_strand_id
1 'polypeptide(L)' 'MSINKLINSDIPGYQIEKEAGVSRDLISRLRRKKANLLSITLLSAVKLTEYSNQLQRDGIIE' A
#
# COMPACT_ATOMS: atom_id res chain seq x y z
N MET A 1 2.62 -8.02 -7.32
CA MET A 1 3.68 -7.58 -6.37
C MET A 1 3.15 -7.73 -4.94
N SER A 2 3.99 -7.77 -3.90
CA SER A 2 3.51 -7.87 -2.52
C SER A 2 3.17 -6.50 -1.94
N ILE A 3 2.15 -6.44 -1.07
CA ILE A 3 1.79 -5.22 -0.33
C ILE A 3 3.02 -4.64 0.42
N ASN A 4 3.91 -5.50 0.93
CA ASN A 4 5.13 -5.07 1.60
C ASN A 4 6.05 -4.22 0.72
N LYS A 5 6.21 -4.56 -0.57
CA LYS A 5 7.00 -3.73 -1.50
C LYS A 5 6.36 -2.35 -1.71
N LEU A 6 5.03 -2.31 -1.86
CA LEU A 6 4.29 -1.05 -2.02
C LEU A 6 4.46 -0.15 -0.80
N ILE A 7 4.26 -0.69 0.41
CA ILE A 7 4.34 0.10 1.66
C ILE A 7 5.74 0.66 1.87
N ASN A 8 6.79 -0.09 1.52
CA ASN A 8 8.18 0.33 1.67
C ASN A 8 8.75 1.07 0.43
N SER A 9 7.94 1.31 -0.60
CA SER A 9 8.35 2.09 -1.78
C SER A 9 8.42 3.59 -1.48
N ASP A 10 9.10 4.33 -2.37
CA ASP A 10 9.18 5.79 -2.33
C ASP A 10 7.90 6.49 -2.74
N ILE A 11 6.84 5.75 -3.11
CA ILE A 11 5.55 6.35 -3.47
C ILE A 11 5.02 7.13 -2.26
N PRO A 12 4.69 8.42 -2.43
CA PRO A 12 4.17 9.21 -1.32
C PRO A 12 2.85 8.65 -0.78
N GLY A 13 2.67 8.66 0.55
CA GLY A 13 1.44 8.13 1.17
C GLY A 13 0.14 8.80 0.68
N TYR A 14 0.18 10.07 0.25
CA TYR A 14 -1.01 10.70 -0.35
C TYR A 14 -1.38 10.11 -1.71
N GLN A 15 -0.39 9.65 -2.47
CA GLN A 15 -0.62 9.05 -3.78
C GLN A 15 -1.24 7.66 -3.60
N ILE A 16 -0.72 6.87 -2.66
CA ILE A 16 -1.33 5.59 -2.30
C ILE A 16 -2.77 5.78 -1.79
N GLU A 17 -3.02 6.81 -0.97
CA GLU A 17 -4.37 7.12 -0.50
C GLU A 17 -5.32 7.49 -1.65
N LYS A 18 -4.86 8.36 -2.57
CA LYS A 18 -5.65 8.80 -3.72
C LYS A 18 -6.00 7.64 -4.67
N GLU A 19 -5.03 6.78 -4.98
CA GLU A 19 -5.20 5.73 -5.97
C GLU A 19 -5.81 4.45 -5.38
N ALA A 20 -5.34 4.01 -4.20
CA ALA A 20 -5.82 2.77 -3.57
C ALA A 20 -7.04 3.00 -2.66
N GLY A 21 -7.35 4.24 -2.27
CA GLY A 21 -8.46 4.53 -1.36
C GLY A 21 -8.26 3.95 0.03
N VAL A 22 -7.01 3.95 0.52
CA VAL A 22 -6.60 3.50 1.86
C VAL A 22 -6.03 4.68 2.63
N SER A 23 -6.48 4.88 3.87
CA SER A 23 -6.10 6.06 4.67
C SER A 23 -4.59 6.23 4.77
N ARG A 24 -4.13 7.46 4.56
CA ARG A 24 -2.73 7.86 4.74
C ARG A 24 -2.19 7.60 6.14
N ASP A 25 -3.04 7.67 7.16
CA ASP A 25 -2.64 7.31 8.53
C ASP A 25 -2.28 5.82 8.62
N LEU A 26 -3.12 4.94 8.06
CA LEU A 26 -2.85 3.51 8.03
C LEU A 26 -1.55 3.21 7.28
N ILE A 27 -1.34 3.82 6.11
CA ILE A 27 -0.11 3.70 5.33
C ILE A 27 1.11 4.14 6.16
N SER A 28 1.00 5.28 6.85
CA SER A 28 2.05 5.82 7.72
C SER A 28 2.35 4.92 8.92
N ARG A 29 1.33 4.28 9.49
CA ARG A 29 1.48 3.31 10.59
C ARG A 29 2.15 2.03 10.12
N LEU A 30 1.79 1.53 8.94
CA LEU A 30 2.44 0.36 8.32
C LEU A 30 3.93 0.63 8.05
N ARG A 31 4.27 1.79 7.47
CA ARG A 31 5.67 2.20 7.24
C ARG A 31 6.49 2.28 8.52
N ARG A 32 5.91 2.84 9.57
CA ARG A 32 6.55 2.99 10.89
C ARG A 32 6.53 1.71 11.72
N LYS A 33 6.08 0.58 11.15
CA LYS A 33 5.90 -0.71 11.85
C LYS A 33 5.03 -0.60 13.11
N LYS A 34 4.16 0.43 13.18
CA LYS A 34 3.16 0.64 14.25
C LYS A 34 1.84 -0.08 13.97
N ALA A 35 1.72 -0.71 12.81
CA ALA A 35 0.66 -1.63 12.43
C ALA A 35 1.28 -2.79 11.64
N ASN A 36 0.68 -3.97 11.72
CA ASN A 36 1.07 -5.14 10.93
C ASN A 36 0.09 -5.31 9.76
N LEU A 37 0.55 -5.81 8.61
CA LEU A 37 -0.33 -6.21 7.51
C LEU A 37 -1.40 -7.22 7.96
N LEU A 38 -1.08 -8.10 8.91
CA LEU A 38 -2.06 -9.04 9.48
C LEU A 38 -3.15 -8.35 10.33
N SER A 39 -2.95 -7.09 10.72
CA SER A 39 -3.89 -6.32 11.54
C SER A 39 -4.77 -5.36 10.74
N ILE A 40 -4.62 -5.29 9.42
CA ILE A 40 -5.46 -4.42 8.58
C ILE A 40 -6.72 -5.17 8.14
N THR A 41 -7.75 -4.43 7.76
CA THR A 41 -9.00 -5.04 7.25
C THR A 41 -8.73 -5.75 5.93
N LEU A 42 -9.51 -6.81 5.64
CA LEU A 42 -9.44 -7.50 4.36
C LEU A 42 -9.62 -6.52 3.19
N LEU A 43 -10.54 -5.56 3.31
CA LEU A 43 -10.79 -4.53 2.30
C LEU A 43 -9.53 -3.69 2.03
N SER A 44 -8.82 -3.23 3.07
CA SER A 44 -7.57 -2.49 2.89
C SER A 44 -6.48 -3.36 2.26
N ALA A 45 -6.41 -4.64 2.63
CA ALA A 45 -5.45 -5.57 2.03
C ALA A 45 -5.71 -5.79 0.54
N VAL A 46 -6.97 -5.97 0.13
CA VAL A 46 -7.37 -6.12 -1.28
C VAL A 46 -6.99 -4.87 -2.07
N LYS A 47 -7.40 -3.68 -1.61
CA LYS A 47 -7.08 -2.41 -2.28
C LYS A 47 -5.59 -2.17 -2.48
N LEU A 48 -4.78 -2.42 -1.44
CA LEU A 48 -3.32 -2.29 -1.55
C LEU A 48 -2.72 -3.33 -2.49
N THR A 49 -3.28 -4.54 -2.56
CA THR A 49 -2.83 -5.59 -3.47
C THR A 49 -3.15 -5.22 -4.92
N GLU A 50 -4.36 -4.75 -5.20
CA GLU A 50 -4.78 -4.30 -6.53
C GLU A 50 -3.89 -3.17 -7.02
N TYR A 51 -3.67 -2.16 -6.19
CA TYR A 51 -2.79 -1.04 -6.54
C TYR A 51 -1.34 -1.50 -6.73
N SER A 52 -0.84 -2.38 -5.87
CA SER A 52 0.50 -2.96 -6.04
C SER A 52 0.64 -3.74 -7.35
N ASN A 53 -0.40 -4.45 -7.79
CA ASN A 53 -0.41 -5.18 -9.06
C ASN A 53 -0.52 -4.23 -10.26
N GLN A 54 -1.28 -3.14 -10.15
CA GLN A 54 -1.32 -2.10 -11.17
C GLN A 54 0.05 -1.49 -11.39
N LEU A 55 0.73 -1.06 -10.33
CA LEU A 55 2.06 -0.47 -10.41
C LEU A 55 3.10 -1.41 -11.06
N GLN A 56 2.97 -2.71 -10.82
CA GLN A 56 3.80 -3.72 -11.47
C GLN A 56 3.49 -3.85 -12.97
N ARG A 57 2.21 -3.83 -13.37
CA ARG A 57 1.82 -3.84 -14.79
C ARG A 57 2.32 -2.61 -15.53
N ASP A 58 2.33 -1.47 -14.84
CA ASP A 58 2.73 -0.18 -15.40
C ASP A 58 4.26 0.01 -15.43
N GLY A 59 5.04 -0.96 -14.91
CA GLY A 59 6.51 -0.90 -14.86
C GLY A 59 7.05 0.17 -13.90
N ILE A 60 6.22 0.68 -13.00
CA ILE A 60 6.59 1.74 -12.03
C ILE A 60 7.38 1.14 -10.86
N ILE A 61 7.21 -0.15 -10.58
CA ILE A 61 7.91 -0.87 -9.52
C ILE A 61 8.19 -2.32 -9.95
N GLU A 62 9.41 -2.81 -9.65
CA GLU A 62 9.85 -4.21 -9.83
C GLU A 62 9.55 -5.10 -8.60
#